data_AF-A0AAD8NRF5-F1
#
_entry.id   AF-A0AAD8NRF5-F1
#
_cell.length_a   1.000
_cell.length_b   1.000
_cell.length_c   1.000
_cell.angle_alpha   90.00
_cell.angle_beta   90.00
_cell.angle_gamma   90.00
#
_symmetry.space_group_name_H-M   'P 1'
#
loop_
_entity.id
_entity.type
_entity.pdbx_description
1 polymer ?
#
loop_
_entity_poly.entity_id
_entity_poly.type
_entity_poly.pdbx_seq_one_letter_code
_entity_poly.pdbx_strand_id
1 'polypeptide(L)'
;MWVKYKTIELLVLIMDLGVVTSSSVQNIKKNCHFRFIFLSSIFTLMAASKRRIFFFVCIITLFLFAHVSSQTLDDDHDSSLQIKHNQLQSKILNLESSIDERSREINSKDERIKQLESAVLEKSTTLTSLHSEIQSLQNKESFYAKELEGEAHARASELAKQVESLKEEIAKQNTQKETLEARINAAETKIAELNMKLEKLQRVNEEQKIRIRDTEHALQKAEEERIRVRLNAARYSKELAEVHETWLPSWLVAHLVHYQSVLVTHWNVYGRPALDIAAQKALETQAQVRKWARPYIDEFHSKWIPTIKDQWVTFVTDTEPYVQKLTSKTVEIYKETKKSLRPHITNIQSVLGQYIKEAKKLTNPYINQISKTLGPHINKAHIFLKPYTKKILRGYRRFSKTTLKYHRQMRANISKMLKENEFTRPLASNEVVWFMASALMVFPVMVLLTWLSSLFSKKPRRRTRTHVGHSRRRTKRVHPDKANTSR
;
A
#
# COMPACT_ATOMS: atom_id res chain seq x y z
N MET A 1 13.78 -29.46 -25.69
CA MET A 1 13.15 -28.27 -26.33
C MET A 1 11.61 -28.30 -26.29
N TRP A 2 11.00 -28.85 -25.21
CA TRP A 2 9.54 -29.11 -25.14
C TRP A 2 8.82 -28.47 -23.94
N VAL A 3 9.50 -27.63 -23.15
CA VAL A 3 8.92 -27.03 -21.92
C VAL A 3 8.46 -25.57 -22.11
N LYS A 4 8.75 -24.93 -23.24
CA LYS A 4 8.46 -23.49 -23.44
C LYS A 4 7.07 -23.15 -23.99
N TYR A 5 6.22 -24.13 -24.32
CA TYR A 5 4.88 -23.85 -24.88
C TYR A 5 3.72 -23.84 -23.87
N LYS A 6 3.95 -24.20 -22.59
CA LYS A 6 2.87 -24.29 -21.59
C LYS A 6 2.66 -23.01 -20.77
N THR A 7 3.59 -22.06 -20.84
CA THR A 7 3.53 -20.82 -20.04
C THR A 7 2.68 -19.73 -20.70
N ILE A 8 2.42 -19.84 -22.01
CA ILE A 8 1.65 -18.84 -22.77
C ILE A 8 0.14 -19.18 -22.77
N GLU A 9 -0.24 -20.47 -22.64
CA GLU A 9 -1.64 -20.87 -22.45
C GLU A 9 -2.21 -20.46 -21.07
N LEU A 10 -1.37 -20.36 -20.04
CA LEU A 10 -1.81 -19.94 -18.70
C LEU A 10 -2.14 -18.44 -18.63
N LEU A 11 -1.49 -17.62 -19.46
CA LEU A 11 -1.69 -16.17 -19.49
C LEU A 11 -2.96 -15.76 -20.26
N VAL A 12 -3.44 -16.62 -21.17
CA VAL A 12 -4.71 -16.40 -21.87
C VAL A 12 -5.91 -16.81 -21.01
N LEU A 13 -5.78 -17.84 -20.17
CA LEU A 13 -6.84 -18.27 -19.24
C LEU A 13 -7.06 -17.33 -18.03
N ILE A 14 -6.06 -16.51 -17.67
CA ILE A 14 -6.18 -15.54 -16.57
C ILE A 14 -6.89 -14.26 -17.02
N MET A 15 -6.98 -13.98 -18.33
CA MET A 15 -7.68 -12.81 -18.85
C MET A 15 -9.20 -12.98 -19.02
N ASP A 16 -9.74 -14.20 -18.90
CA ASP A 16 -11.17 -14.49 -19.08
C ASP A 16 -11.99 -14.52 -17.77
N LEU A 17 -11.42 -14.15 -16.61
CA LEU A 17 -12.08 -14.28 -15.30
C LEU A 17 -12.05 -12.99 -14.44
N GLY A 18 -12.23 -11.82 -15.07
CA GLY A 18 -11.97 -10.54 -14.42
C GLY A 18 -12.94 -9.39 -14.67
N VAL A 19 -14.25 -9.60 -14.74
CA VAL A 19 -15.28 -8.54 -14.58
C VAL A 19 -16.53 -9.23 -14.01
N VAL A 20 -17.01 -9.01 -12.78
CA VAL A 20 -17.77 -7.85 -12.28
C VAL A 20 -17.95 -8.09 -10.78
N THR A 21 -17.54 -7.17 -9.91
CA THR A 21 -18.31 -6.83 -8.68
C THR A 21 -18.00 -5.38 -8.30
N SER A 22 -19.04 -4.55 -8.27
CA SER A 22 -19.00 -3.16 -7.80
C SER A 22 -20.03 -2.98 -6.68
N SER A 23 -19.62 -2.19 -5.69
CA SER A 23 -20.42 -1.42 -4.75
C SER A 23 -21.06 -2.12 -3.54
N SER A 24 -20.25 -2.19 -2.48
CA SER A 24 -20.42 -1.50 -1.20
C SER A 24 -21.79 -0.93 -0.75
N VAL A 25 -22.17 -1.42 0.45
CA VAL A 25 -22.45 -0.69 1.72
C VAL A 25 -23.87 -0.17 1.99
N GLN A 26 -24.49 -0.80 3.00
CA GLN A 26 -25.16 -0.24 4.19
C GLN A 26 -25.76 -1.44 4.98
N ASN A 27 -25.90 -1.52 6.29
CA ASN A 27 -25.51 -0.75 7.47
C ASN A 27 -25.72 -1.72 8.67
N ILE A 28 -24.86 -1.66 9.69
CA ILE A 28 -24.88 -2.54 10.87
C ILE A 28 -25.60 -1.83 12.02
N LYS A 29 -26.64 -2.45 12.61
CA LYS A 29 -26.90 -2.41 14.06
C LYS A 29 -28.09 -3.30 14.46
N LYS A 30 -27.86 -4.26 15.37
CA LYS A 30 -28.45 -4.29 16.72
C LYS A 30 -28.06 -5.58 17.47
N ASN A 31 -27.69 -5.37 18.73
CA ASN A 31 -27.27 -6.35 19.72
C ASN A 31 -28.41 -7.31 20.10
N CYS A 32 -28.10 -8.60 20.25
CA CYS A 32 -28.93 -9.55 20.97
C CYS A 32 -28.58 -9.51 22.46
N HIS A 33 -29.55 -9.07 23.25
CA HIS A 33 -29.75 -9.45 24.65
C HIS A 33 -30.05 -10.95 24.73
N PHE A 34 -29.33 -11.69 25.57
CA PHE A 34 -29.86 -12.91 26.19
C PHE A 34 -29.12 -13.13 27.52
N ARG A 35 -29.71 -12.62 28.60
CA ARG A 35 -29.44 -13.02 29.98
C ARG A 35 -30.62 -13.88 30.40
N PHE A 36 -30.39 -15.16 30.66
CA PHE A 36 -31.33 -16.03 31.34
C PHE A 36 -30.90 -16.20 32.79
N ILE A 37 -31.91 -16.11 33.64
CA ILE A 37 -31.92 -16.01 35.10
C ILE A 37 -31.82 -17.41 35.70
N PHE A 38 -31.06 -17.57 36.79
CA PHE A 38 -31.39 -18.53 37.84
C PHE A 38 -31.09 -17.93 39.22
N LEU A 39 -32.00 -18.22 40.16
CA LEU A 39 -32.30 -17.53 41.40
C LEU A 39 -31.20 -17.55 42.47
N SER A 40 -31.19 -16.53 43.35
CA SER A 40 -31.38 -16.70 44.81
C SER A 40 -31.05 -15.42 45.60
N SER A 41 -32.09 -14.67 45.97
CA SER A 41 -32.44 -14.23 47.33
C SER A 41 -31.47 -13.42 48.24
N ILE A 42 -32.05 -12.34 48.79
CA ILE A 42 -31.85 -11.69 50.11
C ILE A 42 -31.02 -10.38 50.18
N PHE A 43 -31.73 -9.35 50.66
CA PHE A 43 -31.34 -8.11 51.35
C PHE A 43 -30.43 -7.08 50.67
N THR A 44 -30.96 -5.85 50.56
CA THR A 44 -30.46 -4.72 51.40
C THR A 44 -31.36 -3.49 51.31
N LEU A 45 -31.40 -2.77 52.44
CA LEU A 45 -31.24 -1.31 52.57
C LEU A 45 -32.41 -0.45 53.09
N MET A 46 -32.27 -0.12 54.39
CA MET A 46 -32.34 1.23 55.01
C MET A 46 -33.60 2.10 54.85
N ALA A 47 -34.15 2.59 55.97
CA ALA A 47 -33.81 3.92 56.48
C ALA A 47 -34.72 4.43 57.63
N ALA A 48 -34.06 5.06 58.62
CA ALA A 48 -34.41 6.34 59.25
C ALA A 48 -35.57 6.48 60.29
N SER A 49 -35.13 6.56 61.55
CA SER A 49 -35.22 7.72 62.47
C SER A 49 -36.56 8.23 63.07
N LYS A 50 -36.67 8.02 64.40
CA LYS A 50 -36.88 8.99 65.51
C LYS A 50 -37.97 10.09 65.41
N ARG A 51 -38.84 10.16 66.44
CA ARG A 51 -39.27 11.31 67.28
C ARG A 51 -40.57 10.93 68.04
N ARG A 52 -40.92 11.41 69.22
CA ARG A 52 -40.26 12.13 70.32
C ARG A 52 -41.19 11.98 71.53
N ILE A 53 -40.55 11.86 72.68
CA ILE A 53 -41.05 12.28 73.99
C ILE A 53 -41.65 13.69 73.89
N PHE A 54 -42.94 13.85 74.22
CA PHE A 54 -43.51 15.10 74.73
C PHE A 54 -44.85 14.80 75.40
N PHE A 55 -44.83 14.82 76.73
CA PHE A 55 -45.92 14.85 77.74
C PHE A 55 -45.30 14.20 79.01
N PHE A 56 -44.08 14.55 79.41
CA PHE A 56 -43.81 15.69 80.30
C PHE A 56 -45.02 16.08 81.16
N VAL A 57 -44.94 15.64 82.42
CA VAL A 57 -45.10 16.51 83.59
C VAL A 57 -46.30 17.45 83.51
N CYS A 58 -47.47 17.00 83.98
CA CYS A 58 -48.51 17.88 84.54
C CYS A 58 -49.61 17.14 85.31
N ILE A 59 -49.33 15.98 85.91
CA ILE A 59 -50.13 15.50 87.06
C ILE A 59 -49.15 15.15 88.19
N ILE A 60 -48.30 16.13 88.51
CA ILE A 60 -48.00 16.42 89.90
C ILE A 60 -49.31 16.95 90.50
N THR A 61 -49.58 16.57 91.75
CA THR A 61 -50.53 17.22 92.66
C THR A 61 -52.01 17.24 92.26
N LEU A 62 -52.72 16.20 92.69
CA LEU A 62 -54.10 16.14 93.21
C LEU A 62 -54.33 14.62 93.34
N PHE A 63 -54.45 13.97 94.48
CA PHE A 63 -54.83 14.44 95.79
C PHE A 63 -54.23 13.43 96.77
N LEU A 64 -53.53 13.95 97.77
CA LEU A 64 -53.51 13.36 99.09
C LEU A 64 -54.94 12.91 99.45
N PHE A 65 -55.13 11.66 99.86
CA PHE A 65 -55.71 11.40 101.17
C PHE A 65 -55.47 9.95 101.63
N ALA A 66 -54.86 9.89 102.81
CA ALA A 66 -54.80 8.78 103.76
C ALA A 66 -53.89 7.58 103.44
N HIS A 67 -52.65 7.68 103.91
CA HIS A 67 -52.12 6.64 104.80
C HIS A 67 -52.10 7.22 106.24
N VAL A 68 -52.96 6.70 107.12
CA VAL A 68 -52.84 6.74 108.59
C VAL A 68 -53.44 5.41 109.05
N SER A 69 -52.59 4.43 109.37
CA SER A 69 -51.98 4.18 110.69
C SER A 69 -53.02 3.96 111.79
N SER A 70 -53.29 2.67 111.97
CA SER A 70 -53.27 1.97 113.24
C SER A 70 -52.57 2.74 114.39
N GLN A 71 -53.27 2.95 115.52
CA GLN A 71 -52.70 2.87 116.88
C GLN A 71 -53.77 2.94 118.00
N THR A 72 -53.91 1.81 118.71
CA THR A 72 -53.76 1.61 120.18
C THR A 72 -54.78 2.09 121.25
N LEU A 73 -55.18 1.09 122.07
CA LEU A 73 -55.36 1.01 123.55
C LEU A 73 -56.61 1.71 124.15
N ASP A 74 -57.33 1.17 125.14
CA ASP A 74 -57.26 -0.10 125.89
C ASP A 74 -58.59 -0.37 126.63
N ASP A 75 -58.74 -1.63 127.06
CA ASP A 75 -59.59 -2.23 128.11
C ASP A 75 -61.14 -2.20 127.97
N ASP A 76 -61.87 -3.28 128.26
CA ASP A 76 -61.61 -4.27 129.31
C ASP A 76 -62.31 -5.64 129.08
N HIS A 77 -61.67 -6.67 129.62
CA HIS A 77 -62.14 -8.01 130.05
C HIS A 77 -62.61 -9.10 129.06
N ASP A 78 -61.68 -10.06 128.86
CA ASP A 78 -61.82 -11.49 129.19
C ASP A 78 -62.84 -12.35 128.41
N SER A 79 -62.43 -12.91 127.25
CA SER A 79 -62.77 -14.28 126.73
C SER A 79 -62.63 -14.49 125.18
N SER A 80 -61.45 -14.34 124.55
CA SER A 80 -61.28 -14.43 123.05
C SER A 80 -59.99 -15.14 122.56
N LEU A 81 -59.56 -16.21 123.22
CA LEU A 81 -58.30 -16.92 122.93
C LEU A 81 -58.35 -17.81 121.66
N GLN A 82 -59.53 -18.08 121.09
CA GLN A 82 -59.73 -19.04 120.00
C GLN A 82 -59.74 -18.42 118.57
N ILE A 83 -60.03 -17.12 118.45
CA ILE A 83 -60.18 -16.43 117.14
C ILE A 83 -58.82 -15.94 116.58
N LYS A 84 -57.86 -15.58 117.45
CA LYS A 84 -56.52 -15.10 117.06
C LYS A 84 -55.64 -16.20 116.44
N HIS A 85 -55.79 -17.45 116.88
CA HIS A 85 -55.00 -18.57 116.33
C HIS A 85 -55.33 -18.82 114.85
N ASN A 86 -56.61 -18.82 114.47
CA ASN A 86 -57.07 -19.02 113.09
C ASN A 86 -56.72 -17.83 112.16
N GLN A 87 -56.66 -16.60 112.71
CA GLN A 87 -56.25 -15.42 111.96
C GLN A 87 -54.74 -15.36 111.69
N LEU A 88 -53.92 -15.86 112.63
CA LEU A 88 -52.48 -16.04 112.43
C LEU A 88 -52.20 -17.16 111.42
N GLN A 89 -52.94 -18.27 111.49
CA GLN A 89 -52.76 -19.41 110.59
C GLN A 89 -53.13 -19.09 109.14
N SER A 90 -54.21 -18.32 108.90
CA SER A 90 -54.57 -17.85 107.55
C SER A 90 -53.60 -16.82 106.98
N LYS A 91 -53.02 -15.94 107.82
CA LYS A 91 -51.94 -15.04 107.40
C LYS A 91 -50.65 -15.80 107.12
N ILE A 92 -50.30 -16.81 107.92
CA ILE A 92 -49.13 -17.66 107.69
C ILE A 92 -49.29 -18.44 106.38
N LEU A 93 -50.44 -19.08 106.13
CA LEU A 93 -50.71 -19.79 104.87
C LEU A 93 -50.73 -18.87 103.64
N ASN A 94 -51.23 -17.65 103.79
CA ASN A 94 -51.24 -16.67 102.69
C ASN A 94 -49.85 -16.08 102.43
N LEU A 95 -49.02 -15.95 103.47
CA LEU A 95 -47.61 -15.59 103.33
C LEU A 95 -46.81 -16.74 102.74
N GLU A 96 -47.06 -17.99 103.14
CA GLU A 96 -46.46 -19.19 102.55
C GLU A 96 -46.81 -19.32 101.07
N SER A 97 -48.09 -19.17 100.70
CA SER A 97 -48.50 -19.22 99.29
C SER A 97 -47.88 -18.08 98.48
N SER A 98 -47.77 -16.87 99.04
CA SER A 98 -47.09 -15.74 98.39
C SER A 98 -45.58 -15.95 98.28
N ILE A 99 -44.95 -16.64 99.22
CA ILE A 99 -43.52 -16.98 99.21
C ILE A 99 -43.25 -18.09 98.18
N ASP A 100 -44.11 -19.10 98.10
CA ASP A 100 -44.03 -20.16 97.10
C ASP A 100 -44.25 -19.61 95.69
N GLU A 101 -45.22 -18.71 95.51
CA GLU A 101 -45.46 -18.05 94.23
C GLU A 101 -44.26 -17.19 93.82
N ARG A 102 -43.70 -16.39 94.74
CA ARG A 102 -42.47 -15.62 94.48
C ARG A 102 -41.26 -16.52 94.22
N SER A 103 -41.14 -17.66 94.90
CA SER A 103 -40.03 -18.60 94.69
C SER A 103 -40.13 -19.27 93.32
N ARG A 104 -41.35 -19.63 92.87
CA ARG A 104 -41.58 -20.11 91.50
C ARG A 104 -41.27 -19.05 90.45
N GLU A 105 -41.65 -17.79 90.69
CA GLU A 105 -41.33 -16.68 89.79
C GLU A 105 -39.82 -16.39 89.72
N ILE A 106 -39.12 -16.45 90.86
CA ILE A 106 -37.66 -16.31 90.93
C ILE A 106 -36.98 -17.44 90.14
N ASN A 107 -37.38 -18.69 90.34
CA ASN A 107 -36.83 -19.82 89.58
C ASN A 107 -37.08 -19.69 88.07
N SER A 108 -38.25 -19.19 87.67
CA SER A 108 -38.55 -18.92 86.25
C SER A 108 -37.66 -17.81 85.67
N LYS A 109 -37.41 -16.74 86.44
CA LYS A 109 -36.51 -15.65 86.03
C LYS A 109 -35.05 -16.11 85.98
N ASP A 110 -34.61 -16.95 86.91
CA ASP A 110 -33.26 -17.54 86.91
C ASP A 110 -33.01 -18.43 85.68
N GLU A 111 -33.99 -19.25 85.29
CA GLU A 111 -33.87 -20.03 84.05
C GLU A 111 -33.83 -19.15 82.79
N ARG A 112 -34.58 -18.05 82.76
CA ARG A 112 -34.47 -17.05 81.68
C ARG A 112 -33.12 -16.36 81.66
N ILE A 113 -32.52 -16.10 82.83
CA ILE A 113 -31.18 -15.51 82.94
C ILE A 113 -30.14 -16.48 82.38
N LYS A 114 -30.18 -17.77 82.77
CA LYS A 114 -29.27 -18.80 82.22
C LYS A 114 -29.35 -18.90 80.70
N GLN A 115 -30.56 -18.83 80.13
CA GLN A 115 -30.75 -18.83 78.67
C GLN A 115 -30.19 -17.58 77.99
N LEU A 116 -30.30 -16.41 78.63
CA LEU A 116 -29.71 -15.18 78.11
C LEU A 116 -28.18 -15.21 78.21
N GLU A 117 -27.62 -15.73 79.29
CA GLU A 117 -26.17 -15.88 79.46
C GLU A 117 -25.57 -16.84 78.44
N SER A 118 -26.19 -17.99 78.19
CA SER A 118 -25.72 -18.92 77.16
C SER A 118 -25.77 -18.32 75.75
N ALA A 119 -26.84 -17.58 75.43
CA ALA A 119 -26.98 -16.87 74.16
C ALA A 119 -25.93 -15.76 74.01
N VAL A 120 -25.61 -15.02 75.08
CA VAL A 120 -24.55 -14.01 75.07
C VAL A 120 -23.17 -14.64 74.86
N LEU A 121 -22.90 -15.78 75.50
CA LEU A 121 -21.66 -16.52 75.32
C LEU A 121 -21.49 -16.99 73.86
N GLU A 122 -22.54 -17.52 73.24
CA GLU A 122 -22.54 -17.92 71.82
C GLU A 122 -22.38 -16.73 70.87
N LYS A 123 -23.03 -15.60 71.15
CA LYS A 123 -22.86 -14.36 70.37
C LYS A 123 -21.45 -13.79 70.52
N SER A 124 -20.83 -13.91 71.69
CA SER A 124 -19.44 -13.51 71.93
C SER A 124 -18.47 -14.36 71.10
N THR A 125 -18.61 -15.69 71.11
CA THR A 125 -17.70 -16.57 70.34
C THR A 125 -17.84 -16.34 68.84
N THR A 126 -19.06 -16.17 68.33
CA THR A 126 -19.28 -15.83 66.92
C THR A 126 -18.69 -14.46 66.53
N LEU A 127 -18.75 -13.47 67.42
CA LEU A 127 -18.13 -12.16 67.18
C LEU A 127 -16.60 -12.26 67.12
N THR A 128 -15.97 -13.04 68.01
CA THR A 128 -14.52 -13.28 67.95
C THR A 128 -14.09 -14.01 66.68
N SER A 129 -14.89 -14.98 66.22
CA SER A 129 -14.66 -15.69 64.95
C SER A 129 -14.74 -14.73 63.75
N LEU A 130 -15.81 -13.94 63.65
CA LEU A 130 -15.97 -12.95 62.58
C LEU A 130 -14.86 -11.89 62.60
N HIS A 131 -14.41 -11.46 63.78
CA HIS A 131 -13.30 -10.51 63.90
C HIS A 131 -11.99 -11.09 63.33
N SER A 132 -11.70 -12.35 63.63
CA SER A 132 -10.54 -13.05 63.06
C SER A 132 -10.63 -13.23 61.55
N GLU A 133 -11.82 -13.48 61.01
CA GLU A 133 -12.06 -13.62 59.57
C GLU A 133 -11.86 -12.28 58.85
N ILE A 134 -12.40 -11.19 59.41
CA ILE A 134 -12.19 -9.81 58.89
C ILE A 134 -10.71 -9.47 58.86
N GLN A 135 -9.97 -9.76 59.93
CA GLN A 135 -8.53 -9.51 59.98
C GLN A 135 -7.76 -10.34 58.94
N SER A 136 -8.18 -11.58 58.69
CA SER A 136 -7.60 -12.42 57.64
C SER A 136 -7.87 -11.88 56.24
N LEU A 137 -9.06 -11.34 55.99
CA LEU A 137 -9.44 -10.75 54.71
C LEU A 137 -8.70 -9.43 54.46
N GLN A 138 -8.55 -8.60 55.49
CA GLN A 138 -7.81 -7.35 55.40
C GLN A 138 -6.31 -7.58 55.15
N ASN A 139 -5.73 -8.60 55.79
CA ASN A 139 -4.35 -9.00 55.51
C ASN A 139 -4.18 -9.52 54.08
N LYS A 140 -5.12 -10.35 53.58
CA LYS A 140 -5.12 -10.81 52.18
C LYS A 140 -5.25 -9.65 51.20
N GLU A 141 -6.16 -8.72 51.43
CA GLU A 141 -6.37 -7.53 50.59
C GLU A 141 -5.10 -6.68 50.50
N SER A 142 -4.42 -6.45 51.63
CA SER A 142 -3.16 -5.70 51.66
C SER A 142 -2.01 -6.41 50.91
N PHE A 143 -1.98 -7.74 50.94
CA PHE A 143 -0.97 -8.54 50.25
C PHE A 143 -1.20 -8.52 48.73
N TYR A 144 -2.45 -8.76 48.29
CA TYR A 144 -2.81 -8.71 46.87
C TYR A 144 -2.64 -7.32 46.26
N ALA A 145 -2.96 -6.24 46.99
CA ALA A 145 -2.75 -4.87 46.52
C ALA A 145 -1.26 -4.56 46.31
N LYS A 146 -0.39 -4.99 47.24
CA LYS A 146 1.04 -4.73 47.20
C LYS A 146 1.77 -5.55 46.12
N GLU A 147 1.33 -6.77 45.87
CA GLU A 147 1.85 -7.62 44.79
C GLU A 147 1.41 -7.11 43.41
N LEU A 148 0.16 -6.66 43.28
CA LEU A 148 -0.36 -6.05 42.05
C LEU A 148 0.37 -4.72 41.71
N GLU A 149 0.67 -3.89 42.71
CA GLU A 149 1.46 -2.67 42.52
C GLU A 149 2.90 -2.97 42.07
N GLY A 150 3.54 -3.99 42.65
CA GLY A 150 4.89 -4.43 42.24
C GLY A 150 4.94 -4.91 40.79
N GLU A 151 3.97 -5.73 40.37
CA GLU A 151 3.87 -6.23 39.00
C GLU A 151 3.55 -5.10 37.99
N ALA A 152 2.65 -4.18 38.37
CA ALA A 152 2.33 -3.01 37.55
C ALA A 152 3.54 -2.08 37.35
N HIS A 153 4.34 -1.85 38.40
CA HIS A 153 5.56 -1.05 38.31
C HIS A 153 6.66 -1.73 37.51
N ALA A 154 6.83 -3.05 37.64
CA ALA A 154 7.76 -3.82 36.83
C ALA A 154 7.40 -3.74 35.33
N ARG A 155 6.12 -3.95 34.99
CA ARG A 155 5.61 -3.80 33.61
C ARG A 155 5.76 -2.37 33.08
N ALA A 156 5.52 -1.36 33.92
CA ALA A 156 5.71 0.05 33.53
C ALA A 156 7.18 0.38 33.26
N SER A 157 8.12 -0.15 34.05
CA SER A 157 9.56 0.04 33.82
C SER A 157 10.03 -0.68 32.56
N GLU A 158 9.53 -1.88 32.28
CA GLU A 158 9.83 -2.62 31.05
C GLU A 158 9.29 -1.89 29.81
N LEU A 159 8.04 -1.44 29.86
CA LEU A 159 7.44 -0.63 28.78
C LEU A 159 8.20 0.68 28.57
N ALA A 160 8.66 1.35 29.64
CA ALA A 160 9.48 2.55 29.51
C ALA A 160 10.81 2.27 28.79
N LYS A 161 11.47 1.15 29.09
CA LYS A 161 12.69 0.73 28.38
C LYS A 161 12.44 0.45 26.90
N GLN A 162 11.31 -0.19 26.56
CA GLN A 162 10.91 -0.43 25.17
C GLN A 162 10.61 0.88 24.43
N VAL A 163 9.99 1.86 25.10
CA VAL A 163 9.72 3.17 24.49
C VAL A 163 11.02 3.91 24.20
N GLU A 164 11.99 3.90 25.12
CA GLU A 164 13.26 4.59 24.89
C GLU A 164 14.09 3.91 23.79
N SER A 165 14.12 2.58 23.74
CA SER A 165 14.81 1.87 22.65
C SER A 165 14.17 2.12 21.28
N LEU A 166 12.83 2.13 21.20
CA LEU A 166 12.11 2.48 19.98
C LEU A 166 12.37 3.93 19.56
N LYS A 167 12.49 4.86 20.51
CA LYS A 167 12.77 6.26 20.26
C LYS A 167 14.19 6.46 19.70
N GLU A 168 15.19 5.76 20.22
CA GLU A 168 16.55 5.74 19.67
C GLU A 168 16.57 5.16 18.25
N GLU A 169 15.83 4.08 17.99
CA GLU A 169 15.74 3.49 16.66
C GLU A 169 15.04 4.42 15.66
N ILE A 170 13.98 5.11 16.06
CA ILE A 170 13.33 6.14 15.23
C ILE A 170 14.29 7.29 14.93
N ALA A 171 15.06 7.77 15.90
CA ALA A 171 16.04 8.83 15.68
C ALA A 171 17.12 8.38 14.67
N LYS A 172 17.62 7.16 14.81
CA LYS A 172 18.57 6.56 13.86
C LYS A 172 17.97 6.45 12.45
N GLN A 173 16.74 5.94 12.33
CA GLN A 173 16.07 5.84 11.03
C GLN A 173 15.82 7.21 10.39
N ASN A 174 15.50 8.24 11.18
CA ASN A 174 15.34 9.60 10.68
C ASN A 174 16.66 10.15 10.12
N THR A 175 17.79 9.96 10.80
CA THR A 175 19.10 10.39 10.26
C THR A 175 19.45 9.68 8.96
N GLN A 176 19.18 8.37 8.86
CA GLN A 176 19.37 7.62 7.63
C GLN A 176 18.47 8.13 6.51
N LYS A 177 17.20 8.42 6.81
CA LYS A 177 16.25 9.02 5.87
C LYS A 177 16.77 10.35 5.33
N GLU A 178 17.24 11.25 6.19
CA GLU A 178 17.82 12.54 5.76
C GLU A 178 19.03 12.36 4.85
N THR A 179 19.94 11.42 5.16
CA THR A 179 21.09 11.14 4.28
C THR A 179 20.67 10.58 2.92
N LEU A 180 19.62 9.76 2.88
CA LEU A 180 19.06 9.23 1.63
C LEU A 180 18.34 10.32 0.83
N GLU A 181 17.58 11.20 1.49
CA GLU A 181 16.94 12.36 0.85
C GLU A 181 17.99 13.31 0.24
N ALA A 182 19.09 13.58 0.95
CA ALA A 182 20.20 14.36 0.41
C ALA A 182 20.83 13.70 -0.83
N ARG A 183 21.00 12.38 -0.81
CA ARG A 183 21.51 11.62 -1.98
C ARG A 183 20.53 11.62 -3.15
N ILE A 184 19.22 11.53 -2.89
CA ILE A 184 18.17 11.62 -3.91
C ILE A 184 18.20 13.00 -4.55
N ASN A 185 18.23 14.09 -3.77
CA ASN A 185 18.32 15.45 -4.29
C ASN A 185 19.60 15.67 -5.13
N ALA A 186 20.74 15.14 -4.68
CA ALA A 186 21.99 15.18 -5.44
C ALA A 186 21.93 14.37 -6.74
N ALA A 187 21.21 13.25 -6.76
CA ALA A 187 20.99 12.47 -7.99
C ALA A 187 20.00 13.18 -8.94
N GLU A 188 18.93 13.78 -8.41
CA GLU A 188 17.95 14.55 -9.19
C GLU A 188 18.58 15.75 -9.91
N THR A 189 19.46 16.49 -9.22
CA THR A 189 20.21 17.60 -9.84
C THR A 189 21.14 17.12 -10.96
N LYS A 190 21.83 15.99 -10.78
CA LYS A 190 22.66 15.37 -11.84
C LYS A 190 21.82 14.90 -13.03
N ILE A 191 20.64 14.32 -12.79
CA ILE A 191 19.71 13.91 -13.84
C ILE A 191 19.24 15.14 -14.63
N ALA A 192 18.91 16.24 -13.95
CA ALA A 192 18.54 17.49 -14.61
C ALA A 192 19.68 18.04 -15.47
N GLU A 193 20.92 18.03 -14.97
CA GLU A 193 22.10 18.45 -15.73
C GLU A 193 22.34 17.57 -16.97
N LEU A 194 22.24 16.25 -16.82
CA LEU A 194 22.38 15.31 -17.94
C LEU A 194 21.28 15.47 -18.97
N ASN A 195 20.04 15.72 -18.55
CA ASN A 195 18.93 16.02 -19.46
C ASN A 195 19.19 17.31 -20.25
N MET A 196 19.70 18.36 -19.61
CA MET A 196 20.08 19.60 -20.30
C MET A 196 21.21 19.38 -21.32
N LYS A 197 22.20 18.53 -20.99
CA LYS A 197 23.27 18.15 -21.93
C LYS A 197 22.73 17.34 -23.10
N LEU A 198 21.82 16.40 -22.84
CA LEU A 198 21.17 15.58 -23.86
C LEU A 198 20.34 16.43 -24.83
N GLU A 199 19.57 17.39 -24.33
CA GLU A 199 18.78 18.30 -25.15
C GLU A 199 19.66 19.21 -26.03
N LYS A 200 20.80 19.68 -25.50
CA LYS A 200 21.80 20.41 -26.30
C LYS A 200 22.37 19.56 -27.42
N LEU A 201 22.75 18.31 -27.13
CA LEU A 201 23.27 17.38 -28.15
C LEU A 201 22.21 17.05 -29.20
N GLN A 202 20.96 16.86 -28.80
CA GLN A 202 19.85 16.60 -29.72
C GLN A 202 19.63 17.79 -30.67
N ARG A 203 19.68 19.03 -30.17
CA ARG A 203 19.61 20.23 -31.02
C ARG A 203 20.75 20.29 -32.05
N VAL A 204 21.99 20.07 -31.61
CA VAL A 204 23.17 20.06 -32.50
C VAL A 204 23.05 18.96 -33.57
N ASN A 205 22.52 17.79 -33.21
CA ASN A 205 22.31 16.69 -34.15
C ASN A 205 21.26 17.06 -35.22
N GLU A 206 20.11 17.61 -34.83
CA GLU A 206 19.09 18.05 -35.79
C GLU A 206 19.60 19.17 -36.70
N GLU A 207 20.39 20.11 -36.16
CA GLU A 207 21.07 21.13 -36.98
C GLU A 207 22.06 20.52 -37.98
N GLN A 208 22.88 19.56 -37.56
CA GLN A 208 23.79 18.83 -38.46
C GLN A 208 23.03 18.08 -39.54
N LYS A 209 21.92 17.44 -39.20
CA LYS A 209 21.06 16.71 -40.14
C LYS A 209 20.39 17.63 -41.17
N ILE A 210 20.03 18.86 -40.79
CA ILE A 210 19.56 19.87 -41.74
C ILE A 210 20.70 20.25 -42.68
N ARG A 211 21.89 20.59 -42.16
CA ARG A 211 23.05 20.95 -43.00
C ARG A 211 23.42 19.85 -43.99
N ILE A 212 23.42 18.59 -43.57
CA ILE A 212 23.70 17.45 -44.44
C ILE A 212 22.68 17.40 -45.58
N ARG A 213 21.37 17.47 -45.27
CA ARG A 213 20.31 17.47 -46.29
C ARG A 213 20.46 18.63 -47.28
N ASP A 214 20.79 19.83 -46.80
CA ASP A 214 20.99 20.99 -47.66
C ASP A 214 22.19 20.79 -48.60
N THR A 215 23.31 20.24 -48.09
CA THR A 215 24.48 19.91 -48.92
C THR A 215 24.21 18.77 -49.91
N GLU A 216 23.42 17.77 -49.53
CA GLU A 216 23.01 16.67 -50.40
C GLU A 216 22.11 17.18 -51.54
N HIS A 217 21.14 18.05 -51.25
CA HIS A 217 20.31 18.67 -52.29
C HIS A 217 21.11 19.55 -53.24
N ALA A 218 22.06 20.34 -52.71
CA ALA A 218 22.96 21.15 -53.54
C ALA A 218 23.83 20.27 -54.45
N LEU A 219 24.36 19.17 -53.92
CA LEU A 219 25.13 18.19 -54.69
C LEU A 219 24.29 17.53 -55.79
N GLN A 220 23.10 17.07 -55.46
CA GLN A 220 22.20 16.43 -56.44
C GLN A 220 21.83 17.39 -57.58
N LYS A 221 21.54 18.66 -57.26
CA LYS A 221 21.27 19.69 -58.27
C LYS A 221 22.49 19.91 -59.19
N ALA A 222 23.69 19.99 -58.61
CA ALA A 222 24.92 20.13 -59.39
C ALA A 222 25.19 18.91 -60.30
N GLU A 223 24.87 17.70 -59.83
CA GLU A 223 24.97 16.47 -60.64
C GLU A 223 23.94 16.44 -61.79
N GLU A 224 22.70 16.81 -61.53
CA GLU A 224 21.64 16.91 -62.55
C GLU A 224 21.98 17.97 -63.62
N GLU A 225 22.49 19.13 -63.21
CA GLU A 225 22.97 20.18 -64.11
C GLU A 225 24.15 19.69 -64.95
N ARG A 226 25.13 18.99 -64.36
CA ARG A 226 26.25 18.39 -65.08
C ARG A 226 25.77 17.38 -66.13
N ILE A 227 24.82 16.51 -65.80
CA ILE A 227 24.26 15.52 -66.74
C ILE A 227 23.53 16.25 -67.88
N ARG A 228 22.71 17.25 -67.57
CA ARG A 228 22.00 18.06 -68.57
C ARG A 228 22.96 18.74 -69.54
N VAL A 229 24.01 19.40 -69.03
CA VAL A 229 25.03 20.07 -69.86
C VAL A 229 25.74 19.07 -70.77
N ARG A 230 26.08 17.88 -70.28
CA ARG A 230 26.68 16.81 -71.08
C ARG A 230 25.76 16.31 -72.19
N LEU A 231 24.48 16.08 -71.88
CA LEU A 231 23.50 15.64 -72.88
C LEU A 231 23.27 16.70 -73.96
N ASN A 232 23.17 17.98 -73.57
CA ASN A 232 23.04 19.07 -74.52
C ASN A 232 24.28 19.20 -75.42
N ALA A 233 25.48 19.13 -74.84
CA ALA A 233 26.73 19.17 -75.60
C ALA A 233 26.81 17.99 -76.59
N ALA A 234 26.42 16.77 -76.17
CA ALA A 234 26.36 15.61 -77.04
C ALA A 234 25.34 15.80 -78.18
N ARG A 235 24.16 16.35 -77.87
CA ARG A 235 23.12 16.65 -78.88
C ARG A 235 23.62 17.66 -79.91
N TYR A 236 24.13 18.81 -79.48
CA TYR A 236 24.66 19.83 -80.39
C TYR A 236 25.85 19.30 -81.20
N SER A 237 26.70 18.47 -80.61
CA SER A 237 27.80 17.85 -81.36
C SER A 237 27.31 16.94 -82.49
N LYS A 238 26.19 16.24 -82.29
CA LYS A 238 25.56 15.39 -83.30
C LYS A 238 24.87 16.20 -84.39
N GLU A 239 24.06 17.20 -84.01
CA GLU A 239 23.43 18.13 -84.96
C GLU A 239 24.49 18.85 -85.81
N LEU A 240 25.59 19.28 -85.18
CA LEU A 240 26.69 19.92 -85.88
C LEU A 240 27.39 18.92 -86.81
N ALA A 241 27.71 17.69 -86.37
CA ALA A 241 28.34 16.68 -87.21
C ALA A 241 27.53 16.38 -88.49
N GLU A 242 26.20 16.29 -88.39
CA GLU A 242 25.30 16.08 -89.54
C GLU A 242 25.32 17.26 -90.53
N VAL A 243 25.42 18.50 -90.04
CA VAL A 243 25.47 19.72 -90.87
C VAL A 243 26.88 19.99 -91.42
N HIS A 244 27.93 19.59 -90.71
CA HIS A 244 29.32 19.94 -91.00
C HIS A 244 29.90 19.19 -92.21
N GLU A 245 29.35 18.02 -92.57
CA GLU A 245 29.87 17.22 -93.70
C GLU A 245 29.59 17.82 -95.08
N THR A 246 28.68 18.79 -95.19
CA THR A 246 28.30 19.35 -96.50
C THR A 246 28.21 20.87 -96.58
N TRP A 247 28.08 21.60 -95.46
CA TRP A 247 27.78 23.03 -95.52
C TRP A 247 28.97 23.97 -95.25
N LEU A 248 30.00 23.58 -94.49
CA LEU A 248 31.03 24.56 -94.10
C LEU A 248 31.97 24.92 -95.25
N PRO A 249 32.09 26.22 -95.60
CA PRO A 249 33.08 26.69 -96.54
C PRO A 249 34.49 26.33 -96.07
N SER A 250 35.35 25.89 -97.00
CA SER A 250 36.73 25.46 -96.72
C SER A 250 37.57 26.51 -95.95
N TRP A 251 37.30 27.80 -96.14
CA TRP A 251 37.93 28.88 -95.36
C TRP A 251 37.51 28.91 -93.88
N LEU A 252 36.26 28.57 -93.57
CA LEU A 252 35.73 28.53 -92.19
C LEU A 252 36.23 27.28 -91.45
N VAL A 253 36.36 26.15 -92.15
CA VAL A 253 37.01 24.94 -91.62
C VAL A 253 38.45 25.23 -91.23
N ALA A 254 39.23 25.91 -92.08
CA ALA A 254 40.59 26.31 -91.77
C ALA A 254 40.66 27.25 -90.55
N HIS A 255 39.73 28.20 -90.43
CA HIS A 255 39.64 29.08 -89.25
C HIS A 255 39.25 28.32 -87.98
N LEU A 256 38.31 27.38 -88.03
CA LEU A 256 37.92 26.57 -86.87
C LEU A 256 39.06 25.69 -86.39
N VAL A 257 39.83 25.08 -87.30
CA VAL A 257 41.03 24.31 -86.96
C VAL A 257 42.08 25.22 -86.29
N HIS A 258 42.27 26.44 -86.79
CA HIS A 258 43.18 27.41 -86.19
C HIS A 258 42.71 27.84 -84.78
N TYR A 259 41.44 28.22 -84.62
CA TYR A 259 40.87 28.57 -83.31
C TYR A 259 40.89 27.40 -82.32
N GLN A 260 40.61 26.18 -82.79
CA GLN A 260 40.72 24.97 -81.97
C GLN A 260 42.16 24.75 -81.50
N SER A 261 43.15 24.96 -82.38
CA SER A 261 44.56 24.91 -82.00
C SER A 261 44.91 25.95 -80.92
N VAL A 262 44.43 27.19 -81.05
CA VAL A 262 44.64 28.25 -80.04
C VAL A 262 43.95 27.92 -78.72
N LEU A 263 42.72 27.41 -78.73
CA LEU A 263 42.01 27.00 -77.52
C LEU A 263 42.65 25.80 -76.83
N VAL A 264 43.06 24.79 -77.59
CA VAL A 264 43.75 23.59 -77.06
C VAL A 264 45.11 23.96 -76.47
N THR A 265 45.87 24.84 -77.15
CA THR A 265 47.14 25.34 -76.62
C THR A 265 46.92 26.15 -75.34
N HIS A 266 45.96 27.08 -75.31
CA HIS A 266 45.65 27.86 -74.11
C HIS A 266 45.13 27.00 -72.95
N TRP A 267 44.28 26.00 -73.24
CA TRP A 267 43.82 25.01 -72.26
C TRP A 267 44.97 24.20 -71.67
N ASN A 268 45.90 23.74 -72.52
CA ASN A 268 47.05 22.98 -72.05
C ASN A 268 48.03 23.84 -71.24
N VAL A 269 48.16 25.13 -71.55
CA VAL A 269 49.05 26.05 -70.82
C VAL A 269 48.46 26.47 -69.48
N TYR A 270 47.17 26.79 -69.41
CA TYR A 270 46.57 27.40 -68.20
C TYR A 270 45.52 26.51 -67.53
N GLY A 271 44.62 25.89 -68.29
CA GLY A 271 43.48 25.14 -67.76
C GLY A 271 43.88 23.80 -67.14
N ARG A 272 44.69 23.02 -67.85
CA ARG A 272 45.13 21.68 -67.41
C ARG A 272 45.96 21.74 -66.13
N PRO A 273 46.99 22.62 -66.00
CA PRO A 273 47.75 22.71 -64.77
C PRO A 273 46.91 23.15 -63.56
N ALA A 274 45.95 24.07 -63.75
CA ALA A 274 45.07 24.50 -62.67
C ALA A 274 44.17 23.36 -62.15
N LEU A 275 43.64 22.53 -63.06
CA LEU A 275 42.87 21.33 -62.68
C LEU A 275 43.73 20.27 -62.01
N ASP A 276 44.94 20.03 -62.52
CA ASP A 276 45.86 19.06 -61.94
C ASP A 276 46.29 19.48 -60.52
N ILE A 277 46.54 20.78 -60.29
CA ILE A 277 46.81 21.34 -58.96
C ILE A 277 45.61 21.14 -58.02
N ALA A 278 44.39 21.40 -58.49
CA ALA A 278 43.18 21.21 -57.69
C ALA A 278 42.96 19.74 -57.32
N ALA A 279 43.15 18.83 -58.27
CA ALA A 279 43.06 17.39 -58.06
C ALA A 279 44.14 16.89 -57.08
N GLN A 280 45.37 17.37 -57.22
CA GLN A 280 46.47 17.05 -56.31
C GLN A 280 46.16 17.53 -54.88
N LYS A 281 45.66 18.76 -54.72
CA LYS A 281 45.30 19.31 -53.41
C LYS A 281 44.13 18.55 -52.75
N ALA A 282 43.17 18.08 -53.55
CA ALA A 282 42.09 17.22 -53.08
C ALA A 282 42.61 15.85 -52.59
N LEU A 283 43.57 15.25 -53.31
CA LEU A 283 44.20 13.99 -52.89
C LEU A 283 45.09 14.17 -51.65
N GLU A 284 45.83 15.27 -51.55
CA GLU A 284 46.65 15.61 -50.38
C GLU A 284 45.80 15.80 -49.12
N THR A 285 44.69 16.52 -49.21
CA THR A 285 43.74 16.71 -48.10
C THR A 285 43.10 15.39 -47.68
N GLN A 286 42.70 14.55 -48.62
CA GLN A 286 42.21 13.19 -48.33
C GLN A 286 43.29 12.36 -47.60
N ALA A 287 44.54 12.43 -48.04
CA ALA A 287 45.65 11.73 -47.41
C ALA A 287 45.95 12.25 -46.00
N GLN A 288 45.85 13.57 -45.77
CA GLN A 288 45.99 14.18 -44.44
C GLN A 288 44.88 13.71 -43.48
N VAL A 289 43.62 13.69 -43.93
CA VAL A 289 42.49 13.18 -43.12
C VAL A 289 42.70 11.71 -42.77
N ARG A 290 43.17 10.88 -43.73
CA ARG A 290 43.49 9.48 -43.47
C ARG A 290 44.64 9.32 -42.46
N LYS A 291 45.71 10.12 -42.57
CA LYS A 291 46.83 10.09 -41.62
C LYS A 291 46.40 10.53 -40.21
N TRP A 292 45.55 11.54 -40.11
CA TRP A 292 45.00 12.02 -38.84
C TRP A 292 44.09 10.97 -38.16
N ALA A 293 43.27 10.26 -38.93
CA ALA A 293 42.32 9.28 -38.39
C ALA A 293 42.97 7.95 -37.95
N ARG A 294 44.07 7.54 -38.59
CA ARG A 294 44.79 6.29 -38.28
C ARG A 294 45.12 6.10 -36.78
N PRO A 295 45.80 7.03 -36.08
CA PRO A 295 46.15 6.83 -34.67
C PRO A 295 44.93 6.64 -33.76
N TYR A 296 43.81 7.32 -34.04
CA TYR A 296 42.58 7.16 -33.26
C TYR A 296 41.91 5.81 -33.49
N ILE A 297 41.93 5.32 -34.73
CA ILE A 297 41.40 3.99 -35.08
C ILE A 297 42.28 2.91 -34.46
N ASP A 298 43.60 3.07 -34.54
CA ASP A 298 44.57 2.12 -33.98
C ASP A 298 44.50 2.10 -32.44
N GLU A 299 44.37 3.24 -31.77
CA GLU A 299 44.19 3.28 -30.31
C GLU A 299 42.83 2.69 -29.88
N PHE A 300 41.77 2.92 -30.66
CA PHE A 300 40.49 2.28 -30.42
C PHE A 300 40.60 0.75 -30.50
N HIS A 301 41.20 0.21 -31.56
CA HIS A 301 41.34 -1.23 -31.75
C HIS A 301 42.30 -1.88 -30.74
N SER A 302 43.43 -1.25 -30.46
CA SER A 302 44.49 -1.86 -29.63
C SER A 302 44.28 -1.70 -28.13
N LYS A 303 43.65 -0.60 -27.69
CA LYS A 303 43.58 -0.24 -26.26
C LYS A 303 42.15 -0.31 -25.74
N TRP A 304 41.20 0.32 -26.43
CA TRP A 304 39.83 0.42 -25.93
C TRP A 304 39.05 -0.88 -26.05
N ILE A 305 39.10 -1.56 -27.21
CA ILE A 305 38.42 -2.85 -27.41
C ILE A 305 38.82 -3.90 -26.37
N PRO A 306 40.12 -4.19 -26.12
CA PRO A 306 40.50 -5.18 -25.11
C PRO A 306 40.20 -4.69 -23.69
N THR A 307 40.39 -3.40 -23.36
CA THR A 307 40.06 -2.88 -22.02
C THR A 307 38.57 -3.04 -21.69
N ILE A 308 37.69 -2.74 -22.65
CA ILE A 308 36.25 -2.94 -22.48
C ILE A 308 35.93 -4.43 -22.32
N LYS A 309 36.59 -5.28 -23.09
CA LYS A 309 36.41 -6.74 -23.00
C LYS A 309 36.83 -7.26 -21.62
N ASP A 310 37.99 -6.85 -21.11
CA ASP A 310 38.51 -7.28 -19.81
C ASP A 310 37.67 -6.73 -18.65
N GLN A 311 37.23 -5.47 -18.72
CA GLN A 311 36.27 -4.91 -17.76
C GLN A 311 34.93 -5.66 -17.77
N TRP A 312 34.51 -6.17 -18.93
CA TRP A 312 33.28 -6.94 -19.02
C TRP A 312 33.43 -8.34 -18.46
N VAL A 313 34.56 -9.01 -18.71
CA VAL A 313 34.85 -10.33 -18.11
C VAL A 313 34.97 -10.20 -16.59
N THR A 314 35.73 -9.23 -16.08
CA THR A 314 35.86 -9.00 -14.63
C THR A 314 34.53 -8.69 -13.97
N PHE A 315 33.71 -7.82 -14.56
CA PHE A 315 32.36 -7.55 -14.06
C PHE A 315 31.49 -8.80 -14.01
N VAL A 316 31.52 -9.65 -15.05
CA VAL A 316 30.77 -10.92 -15.07
C VAL A 316 31.28 -11.87 -14.00
N THR A 317 32.61 -12.02 -13.84
CA THR A 317 33.21 -12.91 -12.82
C THR A 317 32.94 -12.44 -11.39
N ASP A 318 32.98 -11.13 -11.13
CA ASP A 318 32.71 -10.57 -9.81
C ASP A 318 31.23 -10.69 -9.41
N THR A 319 30.33 -10.59 -10.39
CA THR A 319 28.88 -10.66 -10.15
C THR A 319 28.34 -12.09 -10.12
N GLU A 320 29.01 -13.04 -10.76
CA GLU A 320 28.63 -14.46 -10.80
C GLU A 320 28.36 -15.09 -9.42
N PRO A 321 29.24 -14.99 -8.41
CA PRO A 321 28.99 -15.56 -7.09
C PRO A 321 27.80 -14.90 -6.38
N TYR A 322 27.55 -13.60 -6.60
CA TYR A 322 26.38 -12.91 -6.03
C TYR A 322 25.08 -13.38 -6.65
N VAL A 323 25.06 -13.55 -7.98
CA VAL A 323 23.90 -14.08 -8.69
C VAL A 323 23.64 -15.53 -8.28
N GLN A 324 24.68 -16.38 -8.21
CA GLN A 324 24.53 -17.76 -7.75
C GLN A 324 24.03 -17.85 -6.30
N LYS A 325 24.55 -17.01 -5.39
CA LYS A 325 24.10 -16.92 -3.98
C LYS A 325 22.67 -16.42 -3.83
N LEU A 326 22.25 -15.44 -4.63
CA LEU A 326 20.87 -15.00 -4.67
C LEU A 326 19.96 -16.09 -5.21
N THR A 327 20.40 -16.80 -6.24
CA THR A 327 19.64 -17.89 -6.85
C THR A 327 19.46 -19.04 -5.86
N SER A 328 20.51 -19.45 -5.14
CA SER A 328 20.43 -20.50 -4.12
C SER A 328 19.53 -20.10 -2.95
N LYS A 329 19.73 -18.90 -2.37
CA LYS A 329 18.87 -18.38 -1.29
C LYS A 329 17.41 -18.27 -1.73
N THR A 330 17.14 -17.81 -2.93
CA THR A 330 15.77 -17.69 -3.45
C THR A 330 15.12 -19.07 -3.60
N VAL A 331 15.87 -20.07 -4.08
CA VAL A 331 15.38 -21.46 -4.20
C VAL A 331 15.13 -22.08 -2.82
N GLU A 332 15.99 -21.84 -1.84
CA GLU A 332 15.83 -22.31 -0.45
C GLU A 332 14.60 -21.66 0.21
N ILE A 333 14.51 -20.33 0.18
CA ILE A 333 13.35 -19.58 0.69
C ILE A 333 12.07 -20.06 0.00
N TYR A 334 12.08 -20.27 -1.31
CA TYR A 334 10.92 -20.78 -2.03
C TYR A 334 10.53 -22.20 -1.60
N LYS A 335 11.50 -23.10 -1.38
CA LYS A 335 11.24 -24.46 -0.88
C LYS A 335 10.69 -24.45 0.55
N GLU A 336 11.25 -23.63 1.44
CA GLU A 336 10.78 -23.47 2.82
C GLU A 336 9.39 -22.86 2.87
N THR A 337 9.17 -21.79 2.10
CA THR A 337 7.86 -21.15 1.95
C THR A 337 6.85 -22.14 1.41
N LYS A 338 7.19 -22.91 0.36
CA LYS A 338 6.31 -23.95 -0.19
C LYS A 338 6.00 -25.05 0.82
N LYS A 339 6.96 -25.43 1.68
CA LYS A 339 6.77 -26.43 2.76
C LYS A 339 5.85 -25.89 3.86
N SER A 340 6.04 -24.64 4.27
CA SER A 340 5.22 -23.95 5.28
C SER A 340 3.80 -23.67 4.80
N LEU A 341 3.63 -23.26 3.53
CA LEU A 341 2.33 -22.95 2.95
C LEU A 341 1.51 -24.19 2.57
N ARG A 342 2.14 -25.35 2.37
CA ARG A 342 1.46 -26.59 1.97
C ARG A 342 0.26 -26.96 2.90
N PRO A 343 0.39 -27.01 4.23
CA PRO A 343 -0.74 -27.29 5.12
C PRO A 343 -1.84 -26.22 5.07
N HIS A 344 -1.47 -24.95 4.90
CA HIS A 344 -2.44 -23.85 4.78
C HIS A 344 -3.20 -23.91 3.45
N ILE A 345 -2.53 -24.24 2.35
CA ILE A 345 -3.16 -24.44 1.04
C ILE A 345 -4.12 -25.62 1.09
N THR A 346 -3.74 -26.75 1.71
CA THR A 346 -4.65 -27.90 1.84
C THR A 346 -5.85 -27.60 2.73
N ASN A 347 -5.67 -26.84 3.81
CA ASN A 347 -6.77 -26.41 4.67
C ASN A 347 -7.71 -25.40 3.96
N ILE A 348 -7.14 -24.43 3.23
CA ILE A 348 -7.92 -23.50 2.41
C ILE A 348 -8.67 -24.28 1.33
N GLN A 349 -8.06 -25.27 0.68
CA GLN A 349 -8.71 -26.11 -0.33
C GLN A 349 -9.86 -26.96 0.25
N SER A 350 -9.71 -27.52 1.45
CA SER A 350 -10.80 -28.24 2.11
C SER A 350 -11.95 -27.31 2.52
N VAL A 351 -11.62 -26.14 3.08
CA VAL A 351 -12.62 -25.14 3.47
C VAL A 351 -13.33 -24.58 2.24
N LEU A 352 -12.60 -24.17 1.19
CA LEU A 352 -13.19 -23.77 -0.08
C LEU A 352 -14.05 -24.89 -0.67
N GLY A 353 -13.61 -26.14 -0.61
CA GLY A 353 -14.39 -27.28 -1.10
C GLY A 353 -15.75 -27.41 -0.40
N GLN A 354 -15.79 -27.22 0.92
CA GLN A 354 -17.02 -27.26 1.71
C GLN A 354 -17.92 -26.06 1.42
N TYR A 355 -17.36 -24.84 1.37
CA TYR A 355 -18.11 -23.64 0.98
C TYR A 355 -18.61 -23.70 -0.47
N ILE A 356 -17.83 -24.23 -1.41
CA ILE A 356 -18.26 -24.44 -2.80
C ILE A 356 -19.38 -25.47 -2.84
N LYS A 357 -19.35 -26.53 -2.01
CA LYS A 357 -20.42 -27.53 -1.95
C LYS A 357 -21.73 -26.94 -1.41
N GLU A 358 -21.66 -26.11 -0.36
CA GLU A 358 -22.81 -25.40 0.21
C GLU A 358 -23.34 -24.33 -0.74
N ALA A 359 -22.45 -23.52 -1.32
CA ALA A 359 -22.80 -22.54 -2.33
C ALA A 359 -23.39 -23.20 -3.57
N LYS A 360 -22.87 -24.34 -4.03
CA LYS A 360 -23.43 -25.12 -5.15
C LYS A 360 -24.82 -25.65 -4.80
N LYS A 361 -25.06 -26.11 -3.57
CA LYS A 361 -26.40 -26.52 -3.11
C LYS A 361 -27.40 -25.35 -3.14
N LEU A 362 -26.98 -24.16 -2.74
CA LEU A 362 -27.81 -22.95 -2.74
C LEU A 362 -28.01 -22.38 -4.15
N THR A 363 -26.98 -22.38 -4.99
CA THR A 363 -27.01 -21.78 -6.32
C THR A 363 -27.59 -22.68 -7.38
N ASN A 364 -27.49 -24.02 -7.28
CA ASN A 364 -28.06 -24.97 -8.23
C ASN A 364 -29.55 -24.72 -8.57
N PRO A 365 -30.48 -24.51 -7.61
CA PRO A 365 -31.87 -24.23 -7.95
C PRO A 365 -32.04 -22.91 -8.72
N TYR A 366 -31.29 -21.86 -8.35
CA TYR A 366 -31.32 -20.58 -9.06
C TYR A 366 -30.63 -20.64 -10.43
N ILE A 367 -29.52 -21.36 -10.58
CA ILE A 367 -28.84 -21.61 -11.85
C ILE A 367 -29.75 -22.41 -12.78
N ASN A 368 -30.48 -23.41 -12.26
CA ASN A 368 -31.45 -24.17 -13.05
C ASN A 368 -32.63 -23.30 -13.47
N GLN A 369 -33.09 -22.39 -12.60
CA GLN A 369 -34.16 -21.44 -12.93
C GLN A 369 -33.70 -20.38 -13.94
N ILE A 370 -32.49 -19.85 -13.81
CA ILE A 370 -31.87 -18.94 -14.79
C ILE A 370 -31.61 -19.67 -16.10
N SER A 371 -31.10 -20.90 -16.07
CA SER A 371 -30.90 -21.73 -17.28
C SER A 371 -32.22 -22.00 -18.00
N LYS A 372 -33.29 -22.29 -17.27
CA LYS A 372 -34.63 -22.55 -17.86
C LYS A 372 -35.28 -21.28 -18.42
N THR A 373 -35.07 -20.12 -17.79
CA THR A 373 -35.67 -18.84 -18.20
C THR A 373 -34.82 -18.10 -19.25
N LEU A 374 -33.52 -17.96 -19.01
CA LEU A 374 -32.58 -17.30 -19.92
C LEU A 374 -32.02 -18.22 -21.01
N GLY A 375 -32.07 -19.55 -20.87
CA GLY A 375 -31.59 -20.50 -21.88
C GLY A 375 -32.06 -20.21 -23.31
N PRO A 376 -33.37 -20.01 -23.58
CA PRO A 376 -33.84 -19.66 -24.91
C PRO A 376 -33.35 -18.27 -25.38
N HIS A 377 -33.21 -17.29 -24.47
CA HIS A 377 -32.71 -15.96 -24.79
C HIS A 377 -31.20 -15.93 -25.07
N ILE A 378 -30.41 -16.70 -24.33
CA ILE A 378 -28.97 -16.88 -24.54
C ILE A 378 -28.72 -17.62 -25.85
N ASN A 379 -29.51 -18.67 -26.17
CA ASN A 379 -29.42 -19.35 -27.45
C ASN A 379 -29.79 -18.41 -28.62
N LYS A 380 -30.83 -17.59 -28.46
CA LYS A 380 -31.22 -16.57 -29.45
C LYS A 380 -30.14 -15.51 -29.63
N ALA A 381 -29.52 -15.04 -28.55
CA ALA A 381 -28.38 -14.12 -28.59
C ALA A 381 -27.14 -14.77 -29.23
N HIS A 382 -26.87 -16.05 -28.95
CA HIS A 382 -25.77 -16.79 -29.57
C HIS A 382 -25.99 -16.95 -31.08
N ILE A 383 -27.21 -17.29 -31.51
CA ILE A 383 -27.58 -17.39 -32.93
C ILE A 383 -27.45 -16.02 -33.62
N PHE A 384 -27.89 -14.94 -32.96
CA PHE A 384 -27.78 -13.57 -33.46
C PHE A 384 -26.33 -13.08 -33.55
N LEU A 385 -25.48 -13.44 -32.58
CA LEU A 385 -24.07 -13.05 -32.54
C LEU A 385 -23.20 -13.91 -33.45
N LYS A 386 -23.59 -15.15 -33.78
CA LYS A 386 -22.87 -16.08 -34.67
C LYS A 386 -22.34 -15.43 -35.97
N PRO A 387 -23.10 -14.63 -36.74
CA PRO A 387 -22.57 -13.93 -37.91
C PRO A 387 -21.51 -12.87 -37.56
N TYR A 388 -21.67 -12.14 -36.45
CA TYR A 388 -20.71 -11.14 -35.98
C TYR A 388 -19.41 -11.79 -35.49
N THR A 389 -19.49 -12.87 -34.72
CA THR A 389 -18.32 -13.64 -34.28
C THR A 389 -17.54 -14.21 -35.47
N LYS A 390 -18.24 -14.72 -36.50
CA LYS A 390 -17.61 -15.16 -37.76
C LYS A 390 -16.91 -14.02 -38.49
N LYS A 391 -17.48 -12.80 -38.50
CA LYS A 391 -16.88 -11.61 -39.14
C LYS A 391 -15.63 -11.16 -38.39
N ILE A 392 -15.67 -11.13 -37.06
CA ILE A 392 -14.52 -10.82 -36.19
C ILE A 392 -13.41 -11.85 -36.37
N LEU A 393 -13.74 -13.14 -36.33
CA LEU A 393 -12.76 -14.22 -36.50
C LEU A 393 -12.09 -14.16 -37.89
N ARG A 394 -12.86 -13.81 -38.93
CA ARG A 394 -12.34 -13.61 -40.29
C ARG A 394 -11.42 -12.39 -40.38
N GLY A 395 -11.78 -11.29 -39.71
CA GLY A 395 -10.93 -10.11 -39.57
C GLY A 395 -9.63 -10.42 -38.85
N TYR A 396 -9.71 -11.08 -37.69
CA TYR A 396 -8.55 -11.53 -36.91
C TYR A 396 -7.63 -12.46 -37.72
N ARG A 397 -8.19 -13.40 -38.49
CA ARG A 397 -7.41 -14.30 -39.35
C ARG A 397 -6.72 -13.58 -40.51
N ARG A 398 -7.29 -12.49 -41.03
CA ARG A 398 -6.61 -11.62 -42.01
C ARG A 398 -5.50 -10.82 -41.34
N PHE A 399 -5.79 -10.22 -40.19
CA PHE A 399 -4.84 -9.42 -39.41
C PHE A 399 -3.63 -10.26 -38.95
N SER A 400 -3.84 -11.48 -38.48
CA SER A 400 -2.74 -12.36 -38.06
C SER A 400 -1.84 -12.75 -39.25
N LYS A 401 -2.42 -13.02 -40.42
CA LYS A 401 -1.65 -13.29 -41.66
C LYS A 401 -0.82 -12.08 -42.11
N THR A 402 -1.39 -10.87 -42.09
CA THR A 402 -0.65 -9.65 -42.44
C THR A 402 0.45 -9.35 -41.43
N THR A 403 0.15 -9.49 -40.13
CA THR A 403 1.12 -9.32 -39.04
C THR A 403 2.29 -10.30 -39.20
N LEU A 404 2.01 -11.56 -39.53
CA LEU A 404 3.06 -12.57 -39.74
C LEU A 404 3.92 -12.26 -40.98
N LYS A 405 3.31 -11.74 -42.06
CA LYS A 405 4.04 -11.32 -43.26
C LYS A 405 4.96 -10.14 -42.98
N TYR A 406 4.47 -9.12 -42.28
CA TYR A 406 5.26 -7.96 -41.87
C TYR A 406 6.36 -8.31 -40.87
N HIS A 407 6.07 -9.16 -39.88
CA HIS A 407 7.09 -9.67 -38.94
C HIS A 407 8.24 -10.35 -39.67
N ARG A 408 7.93 -11.18 -40.67
CA ARG A 408 8.95 -11.86 -41.50
C ARG A 408 9.76 -10.85 -42.33
N GLN A 409 9.11 -9.85 -42.91
CA GLN A 409 9.79 -8.79 -43.68
C GLN A 409 10.70 -7.92 -42.79
N MET A 410 10.20 -7.54 -41.61
CA MET A 410 10.96 -6.76 -40.64
C MET A 410 12.15 -7.55 -40.09
N ARG A 411 11.98 -8.84 -39.82
CA ARG A 411 13.06 -9.76 -39.45
C ARG A 411 14.15 -9.80 -40.52
N ALA A 412 13.79 -9.87 -41.80
CA ALA A 412 14.76 -9.86 -42.90
C ALA A 412 15.51 -8.52 -42.98
N ASN A 413 14.81 -7.39 -42.83
CA ASN A 413 15.40 -6.06 -42.90
C ASN A 413 16.33 -5.77 -41.71
N ILE A 414 15.89 -6.07 -40.49
CA ILE A 414 16.68 -5.94 -39.26
C ILE A 414 17.90 -6.86 -39.33
N SER A 415 17.76 -8.11 -39.80
CA SER A 415 18.91 -8.99 -39.98
C SER A 415 19.91 -8.46 -40.99
N LYS A 416 19.46 -7.77 -42.03
CA LYS A 416 20.34 -7.16 -43.04
C LYS A 416 21.09 -5.96 -42.43
N MET A 417 20.38 -5.03 -41.81
CA MET A 417 20.98 -3.87 -41.13
C MET A 417 21.96 -4.25 -40.02
N LEU A 418 21.64 -5.30 -39.24
CA LEU A 418 22.54 -5.78 -38.18
C LEU A 418 23.82 -6.39 -38.74
N LYS A 419 23.78 -7.02 -39.92
CA LYS A 419 24.94 -7.65 -40.57
C LYS A 419 25.81 -6.67 -41.35
N GLU A 420 25.24 -5.58 -41.86
CA GLU A 420 25.95 -4.55 -42.64
C GLU A 420 26.87 -3.69 -41.76
N ASN A 421 26.56 -3.54 -40.47
CA ASN A 421 27.41 -2.81 -39.54
C ASN A 421 28.33 -3.76 -38.77
N GLU A 422 29.64 -3.51 -38.78
CA GLU A 422 30.63 -4.32 -38.05
C GLU A 422 30.33 -4.41 -36.55
N PHE A 423 29.82 -3.34 -35.95
CA PHE A 423 29.49 -3.27 -34.51
C PHE A 423 28.26 -4.08 -34.10
N THR A 424 27.24 -4.17 -34.97
CA THR A 424 25.99 -4.87 -34.65
C THR A 424 25.93 -6.30 -35.18
N ARG A 425 26.91 -6.70 -35.98
CA ARG A 425 27.08 -8.07 -36.49
C ARG A 425 27.02 -9.15 -35.40
N PRO A 426 27.63 -8.99 -34.20
CA PRO A 426 27.48 -9.98 -33.13
C PRO A 426 26.06 -10.08 -32.54
N LEU A 427 25.24 -9.03 -32.67
CA LEU A 427 23.83 -9.02 -32.26
C LEU A 427 22.87 -9.60 -33.33
N ALA A 428 23.38 -9.95 -34.51
CA ALA A 428 22.60 -10.56 -35.59
C ALA A 428 22.26 -12.05 -35.33
N SER A 429 22.07 -12.44 -34.07
CA SER A 429 21.64 -13.78 -33.69
C SER A 429 20.15 -13.96 -34.00
N ASN A 430 19.76 -15.17 -34.40
CA ASN A 430 18.40 -15.47 -34.85
C ASN A 430 17.31 -15.12 -33.82
N GLU A 431 17.64 -15.22 -32.54
CA GLU A 431 16.73 -14.92 -31.42
C GLU A 431 16.57 -13.41 -31.22
N VAL A 432 17.66 -12.64 -31.21
CA VAL A 432 17.64 -11.19 -31.01
C VAL A 432 16.92 -10.49 -32.17
N VAL A 433 17.18 -10.91 -33.42
CA VAL A 433 16.47 -10.39 -34.60
C VAL A 433 14.96 -10.66 -34.48
N TRP A 434 14.57 -11.83 -33.95
CA TRP A 434 13.17 -12.17 -33.76
C TRP A 434 12.50 -11.32 -32.68
N PHE A 435 13.16 -11.07 -31.55
CA PHE A 435 12.65 -10.19 -30.50
C PHE A 435 12.56 -8.74 -30.94
N MET A 436 13.57 -8.22 -31.66
CA MET A 436 13.56 -6.85 -32.17
C MET A 436 12.46 -6.63 -33.21
N ALA A 437 12.26 -7.59 -34.13
CA ALA A 437 11.15 -7.54 -35.07
C ALA A 437 9.79 -7.55 -34.37
N SER A 438 9.62 -8.37 -33.33
CA SER A 438 8.40 -8.42 -32.52
C SER A 438 8.17 -7.11 -31.76
N ALA A 439 9.21 -6.54 -31.14
CA ALA A 439 9.13 -5.30 -30.38
C ALA A 439 8.73 -4.11 -31.27
N LEU A 440 9.32 -4.00 -32.46
CA LEU A 440 8.99 -2.96 -33.44
C LEU A 440 7.56 -3.07 -33.97
N MET A 441 6.99 -4.28 -34.04
CA MET A 441 5.60 -4.51 -34.44
C MET A 441 4.59 -4.19 -33.33
N VAL A 442 4.95 -4.45 -32.06
CA VAL A 442 4.08 -4.25 -30.89
C VAL A 442 4.07 -2.78 -30.45
N PHE A 443 5.17 -2.06 -30.64
CA PHE A 443 5.33 -0.68 -30.20
C PHE A 443 4.23 0.28 -30.70
N PRO A 444 3.85 0.31 -31.99
CA PRO A 444 2.76 1.17 -32.48
C PRO A 444 1.40 0.83 -31.86
N VAL A 445 1.14 -0.46 -31.62
CA VAL A 445 -0.10 -0.93 -31.00
C VAL A 445 -0.19 -0.46 -29.54
N MET A 446 0.92 -0.54 -28.80
CA MET A 446 1.00 -0.06 -27.42
C MET A 446 0.82 1.47 -27.33
N VAL A 447 1.40 2.23 -28.25
CA VAL A 447 1.22 3.70 -28.33
C VAL A 447 -0.24 4.05 -28.62
N LEU A 448 -0.89 3.35 -29.56
CA LEU A 448 -2.32 3.55 -29.84
C LEU A 448 -3.19 3.18 -28.64
N LEU A 449 -2.87 2.08 -27.95
CA LEU A 449 -3.66 1.60 -26.81
C LEU A 449 -3.51 2.52 -25.59
N THR A 450 -2.33 3.07 -25.35
CA THR A 450 -2.09 4.07 -24.30
C THR A 450 -2.77 5.40 -24.63
N TRP A 451 -2.75 5.83 -25.91
CA TRP A 451 -3.47 7.01 -26.36
C TRP A 451 -4.99 6.85 -26.21
N LEU A 452 -5.55 5.72 -26.66
CA LEU A 452 -6.97 5.39 -26.46
C LEU A 452 -7.33 5.32 -24.96
N SER A 453 -6.48 4.72 -24.14
CA SER A 453 -6.68 4.67 -22.69
C SER A 453 -6.71 6.07 -22.09
N SER A 454 -5.90 7.01 -22.57
CA SER A 454 -5.91 8.41 -22.10
C SER A 454 -7.19 9.16 -22.44
N LEU A 455 -7.83 8.82 -23.57
CA LEU A 455 -9.11 9.42 -24.00
C LEU A 455 -10.30 8.93 -23.16
N PHE A 456 -10.27 7.68 -22.69
CA PHE A 456 -11.35 7.08 -21.90
C PHE A 456 -11.08 7.08 -20.39
N SER A 457 -9.85 7.35 -19.96
CA SER A 457 -9.49 7.47 -18.54
C SER A 457 -10.02 8.78 -17.98
N LYS A 458 -11.09 8.71 -17.18
CA LYS A 458 -11.54 9.84 -16.36
C LYS A 458 -10.37 10.30 -15.47
N LYS A 459 -10.06 11.60 -15.50
CA LYS A 459 -9.06 12.27 -14.64
C LYS A 459 -9.12 11.70 -13.22
N PRO A 460 -7.99 11.28 -12.60
CA PRO A 460 -8.02 10.87 -11.21
C PRO A 460 -8.49 12.06 -10.37
N ARG A 461 -9.58 11.85 -9.62
CA ARG A 461 -10.04 12.80 -8.60
C ARG A 461 -8.88 13.03 -7.64
N ARG A 462 -8.23 14.19 -7.71
CA ARG A 462 -7.31 14.66 -6.67
C ARG A 462 -8.07 14.56 -5.36
N ARG A 463 -7.66 13.63 -4.49
CA ARG A 463 -8.08 13.67 -3.08
C ARG A 463 -7.45 14.92 -2.51
N THR A 464 -8.25 15.96 -2.35
CA THR A 464 -7.92 17.10 -1.51
C THR A 464 -7.68 16.53 -0.12
N ARG A 465 -6.40 16.46 0.28
CA ARG A 465 -6.02 16.20 1.67
C ARG A 465 -6.67 17.31 2.49
N THR A 466 -7.72 16.99 3.24
CA THR A 466 -8.22 17.82 4.32
C THR A 466 -7.12 17.87 5.39
N HIS A 467 -6.34 18.94 5.38
CA HIS A 467 -5.48 19.30 6.50
C HIS A 467 -6.38 19.68 7.67
N VAL A 468 -6.51 18.77 8.64
CA VAL A 468 -6.86 19.13 10.01
C VAL A 468 -5.57 19.53 10.69
N GLY A 469 -5.46 20.80 11.07
CA GLY A 469 -4.27 21.32 11.75
C GLY A 469 -4.41 22.79 12.16
N HIS A 470 -4.76 22.96 13.44
CA HIS A 470 -4.36 24.07 14.34
C HIS A 470 -4.99 25.47 14.18
N SER A 471 -6.02 25.70 15.01
CA SER A 471 -6.07 26.70 16.10
C SER A 471 -5.07 27.88 16.08
N ARG A 472 -5.66 29.08 16.27
CA ARG A 472 -5.09 30.34 16.79
C ARG A 472 -4.11 31.09 15.90
N ARG A 473 -4.64 32.05 15.14
CA ARG A 473 -4.00 33.36 14.98
C ARG A 473 -4.97 34.48 15.34
N ARG A 474 -4.63 35.12 16.45
CA ARG A 474 -5.20 36.31 17.07
C ARG A 474 -5.14 37.47 16.08
N THR A 475 -6.28 37.96 15.61
CA THR A 475 -6.37 39.21 14.83
C THR A 475 -6.09 40.38 15.78
N LYS A 476 -4.88 40.94 15.67
CA LYS A 476 -4.52 42.22 16.29
C LYS A 476 -5.33 43.29 15.55
N ARG A 477 -6.29 43.91 16.23
CA ARG A 477 -6.97 45.13 15.76
C ARG A 477 -5.90 46.21 15.64
N VAL A 478 -5.65 46.70 14.43
CA VAL A 478 -4.90 47.93 14.19
C VAL A 478 -5.94 48.97 13.80
N HIS A 479 -6.04 49.99 14.63
CA HIS A 479 -6.85 51.19 14.43
C HIS A 479 -6.18 52.06 13.34
N PRO A 480 -6.94 52.67 12.41
CA PRO A 480 -6.36 53.60 11.46
C PRO A 480 -6.30 55.00 12.09
N ASP A 481 -5.12 55.62 12.09
CA ASP A 481 -4.98 57.05 12.30
C ASP A 481 -4.10 57.66 11.20
N LYS A 482 -4.80 58.41 10.35
CA LYS A 482 -4.49 59.76 9.88
C LYS A 482 -3.03 60.17 9.59
N ALA A 483 -2.88 60.52 8.32
CA ALA A 483 -2.51 61.85 7.84
C ALA A 483 -1.02 62.17 7.58
N ASN A 484 -0.80 62.48 6.30
CA ASN A 484 -0.17 63.69 5.76
C ASN A 484 1.23 63.63 5.13
N THR A 485 1.29 64.44 4.07
CA THR A 485 2.41 65.20 3.49
C THR A 485 3.34 64.51 2.49
N SER A 486 3.07 64.82 1.21
CA SER A 486 4.01 65.38 0.22
C SER A 486 5.50 65.03 0.36
N ARG A 487 6.06 64.36 -0.64
CA ARG A 487 6.76 65.03 -1.76
C ARG A 487 7.01 64.03 -2.88
#